data_AF-A0A942XQQ9-F1
#
_entry.id   AF-A0A942XQQ9-F1
#
_cell.length_a   1.000
_cell.length_b   1.000
_cell.length_c   1.000
_cell.angle_alpha   90.00
_cell.angle_beta   90.00
_cell.angle_gamma   90.00
#
_symmetry.space_group_name_H-M   'P 1'
#
loop_
_entity.id
_entity.type
_entity.pdbx_description
1 polymer ?
#
loop_
_entity_poly.entity_id
_entity_poly.type
_entity_poly.pdbx_seq_one_letter_code
_entity_poly.pdbx_strand_id
1 'polypeptide(L)'
;MKNILIPALAAAALLASCSEWTEAENKDYLPQIRQDDPAYLAALRDFKADESGHKVVMMTIQGTSATPNRQNQHPTAMPDSVDYLLMTDVDDLHPEIVAEIAEVRSTKGTHSLNIVDYAAIQSVWNALKEAAADTEHESDYTDEKFPAYCKAQTETQLSNCNRYGFDGVVISYTTTPGDEIADGQATFMACVRTWRQSNPDLLLFMRAAYIPNLLNPELLPDSKFIILVADASRKTASDLTLWARNHLRDTRDKLEEEKFSEFSDRFVMEASVPSLETGEQTGASVQVAAAWVADPTKDTKIDYDKVGLCVLDAASDYFNNLTNYKNIREAIGILNSENDNDNENDHE
;
A
#
# COMPACT_ATOMS: atom_id res chain seq x y z
N MET A 1 35.64 -5.59 88.84
CA MET A 1 35.30 -4.20 88.44
C MET A 1 35.09 -4.17 86.93
N LYS A 2 34.71 -3.01 86.36
CA LYS A 2 34.23 -2.85 84.97
C LYS A 2 35.37 -2.82 83.93
N ASN A 3 34.98 -2.82 82.65
CA ASN A 3 35.78 -2.59 81.41
C ASN A 3 36.52 -3.83 80.88
N ILE A 4 36.43 -4.32 79.63
CA ILE A 4 36.20 -3.82 78.24
C ILE A 4 37.45 -4.15 77.42
N LEU A 5 37.34 -5.04 76.43
CA LEU A 5 37.93 -4.96 75.07
C LEU A 5 37.53 -6.19 74.22
N ILE A 6 37.67 -6.06 72.90
CA ILE A 6 37.25 -6.96 71.80
C ILE A 6 38.23 -6.74 70.62
N PRO A 7 38.21 -7.51 69.50
CA PRO A 7 37.74 -8.87 69.26
C PRO A 7 38.98 -9.72 68.85
N ALA A 8 39.13 -10.57 67.81
CA ALA A 8 38.34 -11.33 66.82
C ALA A 8 39.28 -12.41 66.21
N LEU A 9 38.76 -13.56 65.73
CA LEU A 9 38.97 -14.00 64.33
C LEU A 9 38.15 -15.25 63.91
N ALA A 10 37.77 -15.26 62.63
CA ALA A 10 37.51 -16.42 61.74
C ALA A 10 36.84 -17.70 62.28
N ALA A 11 35.57 -17.93 61.87
CA ALA A 11 35.18 -19.05 60.98
C ALA A 11 33.64 -19.17 60.78
N ALA A 12 32.95 -18.14 60.25
CA ALA A 12 31.50 -18.22 59.96
C ALA A 12 31.03 -17.22 58.88
N ALA A 13 31.61 -17.27 57.67
CA ALA A 13 31.35 -16.26 56.62
C ALA A 13 31.35 -16.83 55.19
N LEU A 14 30.59 -17.91 54.92
CA LEU A 14 30.46 -18.52 53.59
C LEU A 14 29.06 -19.07 53.23
N LEU A 15 28.00 -18.75 54.00
CA LEU A 15 26.64 -19.30 53.80
C LEU A 15 25.53 -18.23 53.79
N ALA A 16 25.83 -17.03 53.28
CA ALA A 16 24.89 -15.90 53.25
C ALA A 16 25.04 -15.01 51.99
N SER A 17 25.29 -15.60 50.82
CA SER A 17 25.52 -14.88 49.56
C SER A 17 24.72 -15.42 48.36
N CYS A 18 23.68 -16.23 48.59
CA CYS A 18 22.93 -16.95 47.53
C CYS A 18 21.40 -16.95 47.76
N SER A 19 20.87 -15.90 48.39
CA SER A 19 19.42 -15.73 48.67
C SER A 19 18.82 -14.41 48.21
N GLU A 20 19.64 -13.48 47.74
CA GLU A 20 19.21 -12.23 47.10
C GLU A 20 19.89 -12.13 45.72
N TRP A 21 19.54 -13.07 44.85
CA TRP A 21 19.46 -12.75 43.43
C TRP A 21 18.05 -12.25 43.19
N THR A 22 17.88 -10.93 43.21
CA THR A 22 16.72 -10.28 42.61
C THR A 22 16.65 -10.72 41.14
N GLU A 23 15.48 -11.14 40.68
CA GLU A 23 15.29 -11.40 39.24
C GLU A 23 15.68 -10.13 38.46
N ALA A 24 16.39 -10.31 37.35
CA ALA A 24 16.80 -9.20 36.52
C ALA A 24 15.57 -8.66 35.78
N GLU A 25 14.91 -7.65 36.37
CA GLU A 25 13.91 -6.84 35.67
C GLU A 25 14.50 -6.40 34.33
N ASN A 26 13.88 -6.82 33.24
CA ASN A 26 14.24 -6.34 31.91
C ASN A 26 13.78 -4.88 31.80
N LYS A 27 14.66 -3.97 32.19
CA LYS A 27 14.48 -2.54 32.01
C LYS A 27 14.71 -2.24 30.54
N ASP A 28 13.59 -2.14 29.83
CA ASP A 28 13.55 -1.58 28.50
C ASP A 28 14.00 -0.11 28.59
N TYR A 29 15.24 0.16 28.18
CA TYR A 29 15.87 1.48 28.33
C TYR A 29 15.48 2.45 27.20
N LEU A 30 14.75 1.97 26.19
CA LEU A 30 14.12 2.82 25.20
C LEU A 30 12.80 3.38 25.75
N PRO A 31 12.44 4.65 25.46
CA PRO A 31 11.10 5.13 25.73
C PRO A 31 10.11 4.30 24.91
N GLN A 32 9.24 3.52 25.57
CA GLN A 32 8.17 2.82 24.88
C GLN A 32 7.23 3.85 24.26
N ILE A 33 7.26 3.95 22.92
CA ILE A 33 6.38 4.85 22.17
C ILE A 33 4.95 4.37 22.42
N ARG A 34 4.21 5.15 23.20
CA ARG A 34 2.79 4.96 23.41
C ARG A 34 2.06 5.34 22.15
N GLN A 35 1.67 4.35 21.36
CA GLN A 35 0.86 4.53 20.15
C GLN A 35 -0.54 5.13 20.46
N ASP A 36 -0.95 5.15 21.74
CA ASP A 36 -2.15 5.82 22.24
C ASP A 36 -1.91 7.24 22.80
N ASP A 37 -0.68 7.77 22.74
CA ASP A 37 -0.37 9.15 23.18
C ASP A 37 -0.92 10.19 22.19
N PRO A 38 -1.79 11.12 22.62
CA PRO A 38 -2.30 12.19 21.77
C PRO A 38 -1.21 13.06 21.11
N ALA A 39 -0.03 13.20 21.73
CA ALA A 39 1.09 13.95 21.17
C ALA A 39 1.79 13.18 20.04
N TYR A 40 1.97 11.85 20.20
CA TYR A 40 2.46 10.97 19.14
C TYR A 40 1.49 10.96 17.95
N LEU A 41 0.20 10.77 18.21
CA LEU A 41 -0.83 10.75 17.18
C LEU A 41 -0.99 12.12 16.49
N ALA A 42 -0.71 13.24 17.16
CA ALA A 42 -0.64 14.54 16.52
C ALA A 42 0.55 14.64 15.55
N ALA A 43 1.77 14.35 16.02
CA ALA A 43 2.96 14.37 15.18
C ALA A 43 2.85 13.42 13.97
N LEU A 44 2.19 12.27 14.13
CA LEU A 44 1.91 11.33 13.05
C LEU A 44 0.97 11.91 11.98
N ARG A 45 -0.10 12.59 12.38
CA ARG A 45 -1.01 13.28 11.44
C ARG A 45 -0.32 14.45 10.74
N ASP A 46 0.49 15.22 11.47
CA ASP A 46 1.22 16.36 10.93
C ASP A 46 2.28 15.91 9.91
N PHE A 47 2.99 14.80 10.17
CA PHE A 47 3.91 14.15 9.22
C PHE A 47 3.21 13.76 7.91
N LYS A 48 2.05 13.09 7.98
CA LYS A 48 1.29 12.67 6.80
C LYS A 48 0.65 13.82 6.03
N ALA A 49 0.35 14.92 6.70
CA ALA A 49 -0.15 16.13 6.06
C ALA A 49 0.93 16.83 5.21
N ASP A 50 2.21 16.64 5.52
CA ASP A 50 3.33 17.08 4.68
C ASP A 50 3.79 15.99 3.71
N GLU A 51 2.97 15.73 2.69
CA GLU A 51 3.29 14.86 1.55
C GLU A 51 4.47 15.37 0.69
N SER A 52 5.01 16.57 0.98
CA SER A 52 6.23 17.07 0.32
C SER A 52 7.51 16.72 1.09
N GLY A 53 7.40 16.43 2.38
CA GLY A 53 8.52 16.09 3.27
C GLY A 53 8.92 14.61 3.29
N HIS A 54 8.13 13.70 2.71
CA HIS A 54 8.39 12.26 2.74
C HIS A 54 7.99 11.55 1.42
N LYS A 55 8.39 10.28 1.26
CA LYS A 55 7.90 9.42 0.17
C LYS A 55 6.66 8.67 0.64
N VAL A 56 5.54 8.82 -0.07
CA VAL A 56 4.26 8.23 0.36
C VAL A 56 4.28 6.71 0.28
N VAL A 57 3.66 6.06 1.26
CA VAL A 57 3.60 4.61 1.40
C VAL A 57 2.15 4.16 1.36
N MET A 58 1.82 3.33 0.39
CA MET A 58 0.51 2.70 0.23
C MET A 58 0.63 1.20 0.48
N MET A 59 -0.40 0.57 1.04
CA MET A 59 -0.46 -0.88 1.18
C MET A 59 -1.84 -1.42 0.79
N THR A 60 -1.86 -2.52 0.05
CA THR A 60 -3.11 -3.23 -0.28
C THR A 60 -3.53 -4.12 0.88
N ILE A 61 -4.83 -4.10 1.21
CA ILE A 61 -5.42 -4.89 2.29
C ILE A 61 -6.75 -5.50 1.81
N GLN A 62 -7.12 -6.65 2.37
CA GLN A 62 -8.38 -7.34 2.03
C GLN A 62 -9.47 -6.97 3.04
N GLY A 63 -10.63 -6.57 2.52
CA GLY A 63 -11.86 -6.46 3.29
C GLY A 63 -12.38 -7.82 3.76
N THR A 64 -13.38 -7.83 4.64
CA THR A 64 -14.05 -9.07 5.03
C THR A 64 -15.48 -8.81 5.53
N SER A 65 -16.38 -9.75 5.24
CA SER A 65 -17.74 -9.81 5.80
C SER A 65 -17.83 -10.63 7.09
N ALA A 66 -16.82 -11.47 7.36
CA ALA A 66 -16.72 -12.22 8.60
C ALA A 66 -16.23 -11.32 9.74
N THR A 67 -16.58 -11.66 10.99
CA THR A 67 -16.03 -10.99 12.16
C THR A 67 -14.50 -11.15 12.18
N PRO A 68 -13.72 -10.06 12.19
CA PRO A 68 -12.27 -10.13 12.19
C PRO A 68 -11.78 -10.80 13.49
N ASN A 69 -10.70 -11.57 13.37
CA ASN A 69 -10.17 -12.39 14.46
C ASN A 69 -8.63 -12.44 14.49
N ARG A 70 -7.98 -11.62 13.66
CA ARG A 70 -6.52 -11.49 13.56
C ARG A 70 -6.17 -10.03 13.32
N GLN A 71 -5.16 -9.51 14.00
CA GLN A 71 -4.73 -8.11 13.88
C GLN A 71 -4.50 -7.67 12.43
N ASN A 72 -3.98 -8.54 11.56
CA ASN A 72 -3.74 -8.23 10.15
C ASN A 72 -4.99 -8.02 9.27
N GLN A 73 -6.20 -8.15 9.85
CA GLN A 73 -7.48 -7.81 9.19
C GLN A 73 -7.98 -6.40 9.56
N HIS A 74 -7.45 -5.79 10.62
CA HIS A 74 -7.94 -4.53 11.20
C HIS A 74 -7.16 -3.34 10.61
N PRO A 75 -7.81 -2.39 9.89
CA PRO A 75 -7.17 -1.15 9.45
C PRO A 75 -6.41 -0.39 10.56
N THR A 76 -6.88 -0.40 11.81
CA THR A 76 -6.18 0.27 12.92
C THR A 76 -4.85 -0.40 13.30
N ALA A 77 -4.65 -1.67 12.96
CA ALA A 77 -3.44 -2.44 13.30
C ALA A 77 -2.36 -2.40 12.21
N MET A 78 -2.62 -1.73 11.08
CA MET A 78 -1.63 -1.50 10.02
C MET A 78 -0.49 -0.60 10.52
N PRO A 79 0.73 -0.68 9.94
CA PRO A 79 1.87 0.11 10.41
C PRO A 79 1.59 1.62 10.33
N ASP A 80 1.93 2.35 11.40
CA ASP A 80 1.60 3.77 11.52
C ASP A 80 2.20 4.63 10.41
N SER A 81 3.35 4.23 9.87
CA SER A 81 4.08 4.84 8.76
C SER A 81 3.58 4.42 7.36
N VAL A 82 2.29 4.07 7.24
CA VAL A 82 1.58 3.88 5.96
C VAL A 82 0.51 4.95 5.86
N ASP A 83 0.45 5.61 4.71
CA ASP A 83 -0.35 6.81 4.49
C ASP A 83 -1.70 6.47 3.83
N TYR A 84 -1.71 5.42 3.00
CA TYR A 84 -2.88 4.97 2.26
C TYR A 84 -3.11 3.45 2.36
N LEU A 85 -4.30 3.07 2.83
CA LEU A 85 -4.80 1.69 2.80
C LEU A 85 -5.68 1.51 1.56
N LEU A 86 -5.32 0.58 0.68
CA LEU A 86 -6.00 0.32 -0.59
C LEU A 86 -6.78 -1.00 -0.47
N MET A 87 -8.10 -0.94 -0.27
CA MET A 87 -8.89 -2.09 0.16
C MET A 87 -9.59 -2.83 -1.00
N THR A 88 -9.37 -4.13 -1.10
CA THR A 88 -10.14 -5.07 -1.95
C THR A 88 -11.30 -5.71 -1.17
N ASP A 89 -12.16 -6.50 -1.83
CA ASP A 89 -13.16 -7.35 -1.17
C ASP A 89 -14.17 -6.59 -0.29
N VAL A 90 -14.58 -5.41 -0.77
CA VAL A 90 -15.35 -4.41 -0.01
C VAL A 90 -16.88 -4.54 -0.11
N ASP A 91 -17.44 -5.50 -0.84
CA ASP A 91 -18.87 -5.51 -1.17
C ASP A 91 -19.81 -5.65 0.03
N ASP A 92 -19.39 -6.35 1.09
CA ASP A 92 -20.16 -6.54 2.32
C ASP A 92 -19.27 -6.47 3.57
N LEU A 93 -18.64 -5.32 3.82
CA LEU A 93 -17.71 -5.14 4.93
C LEU A 93 -18.40 -5.33 6.30
N HIS A 94 -17.77 -6.12 7.16
CA HIS A 94 -18.17 -6.29 8.55
C HIS A 94 -18.17 -4.94 9.28
N PRO A 95 -19.20 -4.57 10.07
CA PRO A 95 -19.36 -3.22 10.63
C PRO A 95 -18.18 -2.70 11.47
N GLU A 96 -17.37 -3.60 12.02
CA GLU A 96 -16.14 -3.30 12.75
C GLU A 96 -15.07 -2.69 11.82
N ILE A 97 -14.82 -3.30 10.66
CA ILE A 97 -13.92 -2.78 9.62
C ILE A 97 -14.41 -1.42 9.09
N VAL A 98 -15.74 -1.26 8.97
CA VAL A 98 -16.36 0.01 8.55
C VAL A 98 -16.15 1.12 9.59
N ALA A 99 -16.21 0.81 10.88
CA ALA A 99 -15.87 1.78 11.93
C ALA A 99 -14.38 2.17 11.89
N GLU A 100 -13.50 1.20 11.67
CA GLU A 100 -12.06 1.42 11.62
C GLU A 100 -11.57 2.29 10.45
N ILE A 101 -12.29 2.33 9.31
CA ILE A 101 -12.00 3.27 8.21
C ILE A 101 -12.03 4.73 8.71
N ALA A 102 -13.04 5.09 9.50
CA ALA A 102 -13.14 6.43 10.10
C ALA A 102 -12.18 6.62 11.28
N GLU A 103 -11.92 5.57 12.07
CA GLU A 103 -10.99 5.63 13.19
C GLU A 103 -9.55 5.85 12.73
N VAL A 104 -9.05 5.08 11.76
CA VAL A 104 -7.65 5.16 11.31
C VAL A 104 -7.34 6.52 10.66
N ARG A 105 -8.30 7.10 9.91
CA ARG A 105 -8.23 8.46 9.38
C ARG A 105 -8.16 9.51 10.49
N SER A 106 -9.09 9.45 11.45
CA SER A 106 -9.21 10.49 12.49
C SER A 106 -8.11 10.42 13.55
N THR A 107 -7.61 9.24 13.87
CA THR A 107 -6.56 9.01 14.88
C THR A 107 -5.15 9.12 14.29
N LYS A 108 -4.86 8.40 13.20
CA LYS A 108 -3.50 8.23 12.63
C LYS A 108 -3.26 9.02 11.34
N GLY A 109 -4.27 9.68 10.79
CA GLY A 109 -4.17 10.39 9.51
C GLY A 109 -4.03 9.47 8.30
N THR A 110 -4.17 8.15 8.47
CA THR A 110 -4.11 7.19 7.37
C THR A 110 -5.40 7.25 6.57
N HIS A 111 -5.30 7.52 5.27
CA HIS A 111 -6.45 7.51 4.38
C HIS A 111 -6.77 6.10 3.90
N SER A 112 -8.05 5.81 3.67
CA SER A 112 -8.51 4.51 3.15
C SER A 112 -9.27 4.71 1.85
N LEU A 113 -8.88 4.00 0.78
CA LEU A 113 -9.54 4.00 -0.52
C LEU A 113 -9.95 2.58 -0.89
N ASN A 114 -11.10 2.38 -1.52
CA ASN A 114 -11.44 1.07 -2.09
C ASN A 114 -10.91 0.93 -3.52
N ILE A 115 -10.48 -0.28 -3.89
CA ILE A 115 -10.08 -0.58 -5.26
C ILE A 115 -11.33 -0.87 -6.10
N VAL A 116 -11.35 -0.34 -7.32
CA VAL A 116 -12.37 -0.58 -8.36
C VAL A 116 -11.62 -1.18 -9.54
N ASP A 117 -11.78 -2.49 -9.77
CA ASP A 117 -10.84 -3.28 -10.59
C ASP A 117 -11.51 -3.91 -11.81
N TYR A 118 -11.09 -3.46 -13.01
CA TYR A 118 -11.60 -3.97 -14.28
C TYR A 118 -11.19 -5.42 -14.56
N ALA A 119 -9.97 -5.82 -14.17
CA ALA A 119 -9.46 -7.16 -14.42
C ALA A 119 -10.19 -8.19 -13.54
N ALA A 120 -10.51 -7.86 -12.29
CA ALA A 120 -11.35 -8.67 -11.42
C ALA A 120 -12.77 -8.85 -12.01
N ILE A 121 -13.40 -7.75 -12.46
CA ILE A 121 -14.71 -7.79 -13.12
C ILE A 121 -14.70 -8.69 -14.36
N GLN A 122 -13.68 -8.58 -15.21
CA GLN A 122 -13.54 -9.40 -16.42
C GLN A 122 -13.22 -10.86 -16.09
N SER A 123 -12.43 -11.13 -15.04
CA SER A 123 -12.11 -12.48 -14.58
C SER A 123 -13.35 -13.24 -14.09
N VAL A 124 -14.21 -12.60 -13.27
CA VAL A 124 -15.47 -13.21 -12.81
C VAL A 124 -16.42 -13.44 -13.98
N TRP A 125 -16.50 -12.51 -14.96
CA TRP A 125 -17.28 -12.74 -16.17
C TRP A 125 -16.81 -13.96 -16.97
N ASN A 126 -15.50 -14.09 -17.18
CA ASN A 126 -14.94 -15.23 -17.90
C ASN A 126 -15.20 -16.56 -17.17
N ALA A 127 -15.09 -16.59 -15.85
CA ALA A 127 -15.43 -17.77 -15.05
C ALA A 127 -16.92 -18.14 -15.15
N LEU A 128 -17.82 -17.16 -15.19
CA LEU A 128 -19.26 -17.38 -15.41
C LEU A 128 -19.54 -17.90 -16.83
N LYS A 129 -18.85 -17.35 -17.85
CA LYS A 129 -18.94 -17.77 -19.25
C LYS A 129 -18.46 -19.21 -19.44
N GLU A 130 -17.33 -19.58 -18.83
CA GLU A 130 -16.81 -20.96 -18.83
C GLU A 130 -17.76 -21.92 -18.10
N ALA A 131 -18.32 -21.53 -16.95
CA ALA A 131 -19.27 -22.34 -16.20
C ALA A 131 -20.64 -22.54 -16.91
N ALA A 132 -20.97 -21.67 -17.86
CA ALA A 132 -22.22 -21.73 -18.64
C ALA A 132 -22.08 -22.41 -20.01
N ALA A 133 -20.86 -22.67 -20.49
CA ALA A 133 -20.61 -23.35 -21.76
C ALA A 133 -21.23 -24.76 -21.82
N ASP A 134 -21.74 -25.16 -22.99
CA ASP A 134 -22.49 -26.41 -23.20
C ASP A 134 -23.77 -26.56 -22.33
N THR A 135 -24.25 -25.47 -21.69
CA THR A 135 -25.51 -25.44 -20.91
C THR A 135 -26.59 -24.59 -21.56
N GLU A 136 -27.83 -24.67 -21.06
CA GLU A 136 -28.93 -23.78 -21.49
C GLU A 136 -28.67 -22.29 -21.19
N HIS A 137 -27.67 -21.97 -20.35
CA HIS A 137 -27.25 -20.61 -20.01
C HIS A 137 -26.07 -20.08 -20.84
N GLU A 138 -25.50 -20.82 -21.80
CA GLU A 138 -24.37 -20.33 -22.61
C GLU A 138 -24.70 -18.99 -23.29
N SER A 139 -25.93 -18.86 -23.80
CA SER A 139 -26.43 -17.63 -24.42
C SER A 139 -26.59 -16.44 -23.47
N ASP A 140 -26.44 -16.64 -22.15
CA ASP A 140 -26.43 -15.57 -21.15
C ASP A 140 -25.08 -14.87 -20.97
N TYR A 141 -23.99 -15.46 -21.47
CA TYR A 141 -22.62 -14.97 -21.25
C TYR A 141 -21.86 -14.68 -22.56
N THR A 142 -22.51 -14.00 -23.50
CA THR A 142 -21.87 -13.53 -24.75
C THR A 142 -21.18 -12.19 -24.58
N ASP A 143 -20.18 -11.89 -25.43
CA ASP A 143 -19.34 -10.70 -25.25
C ASP A 143 -20.12 -9.38 -25.44
N GLU A 144 -21.23 -9.39 -26.19
CA GLU A 144 -22.16 -8.27 -26.31
C GLU A 144 -22.96 -8.01 -25.02
N LYS A 145 -23.06 -8.99 -24.12
CA LYS A 145 -23.68 -8.83 -22.78
C LYS A 145 -22.69 -8.32 -21.73
N PHE A 146 -21.37 -8.46 -21.95
CA PHE A 146 -20.36 -8.03 -20.98
C PHE A 146 -20.43 -6.53 -20.62
N PRO A 147 -20.62 -5.56 -21.53
CA PRO A 147 -20.73 -4.16 -21.15
C PRO A 147 -21.83 -3.88 -20.09
N ALA A 148 -22.97 -4.56 -20.16
CA ALA A 148 -24.04 -4.41 -19.18
C ALA A 148 -23.66 -4.99 -17.80
N TYR A 149 -22.97 -6.13 -17.77
CA TYR A 149 -22.43 -6.73 -16.55
C TYR A 149 -21.31 -5.86 -15.95
N CYS A 150 -20.33 -5.48 -16.78
CA CYS A 150 -19.21 -4.62 -16.42
C CYS A 150 -19.69 -3.31 -15.80
N LYS A 151 -20.70 -2.66 -16.41
CA LYS A 151 -21.37 -1.50 -15.84
C LYS A 151 -21.88 -1.76 -14.42
N ALA A 152 -22.68 -2.81 -14.22
CA ALA A 152 -23.32 -3.10 -12.93
C ALA A 152 -22.28 -3.38 -11.82
N GLN A 153 -21.21 -4.12 -12.14
CA GLN A 153 -20.13 -4.37 -11.17
C GLN A 153 -19.32 -3.10 -10.87
N THR A 154 -19.02 -2.28 -11.89
CA THR A 154 -18.29 -1.02 -11.72
C THR A 154 -19.09 -0.03 -10.87
N GLU A 155 -20.39 0.13 -11.13
CA GLU A 155 -21.28 0.96 -10.31
C GLU A 155 -21.41 0.44 -8.87
N THR A 156 -21.39 -0.89 -8.66
CA THR A 156 -21.39 -1.50 -7.32
C THR A 156 -20.10 -1.15 -6.56
N GLN A 157 -18.92 -1.42 -7.14
CA GLN A 157 -17.63 -1.12 -6.53
C GLN A 157 -17.42 0.39 -6.26
N LEU A 158 -17.90 1.25 -7.15
CA LEU A 158 -17.90 2.72 -6.96
C LEU A 158 -18.88 3.17 -5.86
N SER A 159 -20.00 2.46 -5.66
CA SER A 159 -20.96 2.77 -4.59
C SER A 159 -20.41 2.44 -3.20
N ASN A 160 -19.55 1.42 -3.08
CA ASN A 160 -18.94 1.01 -1.81
C ASN A 160 -18.12 2.15 -1.17
N CYS A 161 -17.45 3.01 -1.97
CA CYS A 161 -16.74 4.19 -1.48
C CYS A 161 -17.63 5.05 -0.57
N ASN A 162 -18.81 5.41 -1.07
CA ASN A 162 -19.79 6.25 -0.36
C ASN A 162 -20.59 5.48 0.70
N ARG A 163 -20.80 4.16 0.51
CA ARG A 163 -21.50 3.29 1.47
C ARG A 163 -20.75 3.14 2.79
N TYR A 164 -19.41 3.07 2.74
CA TYR A 164 -18.56 2.78 3.90
C TYR A 164 -17.71 3.96 4.36
N GLY A 165 -17.76 5.10 3.67
CA GLY A 165 -17.05 6.31 4.07
C GLY A 165 -15.54 6.30 3.76
N PHE A 166 -15.14 5.59 2.70
CA PHE A 166 -13.79 5.68 2.16
C PHE A 166 -13.48 7.10 1.68
N ASP A 167 -12.20 7.46 1.71
CA ASP A 167 -11.69 8.77 1.28
C ASP A 167 -11.68 8.95 -0.25
N GLY A 168 -11.84 7.86 -0.99
CA GLY A 168 -11.81 7.84 -2.45
C GLY A 168 -11.64 6.44 -3.02
N VAL A 169 -11.27 6.39 -4.30
CA VAL A 169 -11.15 5.12 -5.06
C VAL A 169 -9.81 4.99 -5.77
N VAL A 170 -9.33 3.75 -5.87
CA VAL A 170 -8.24 3.36 -6.77
C VAL A 170 -8.83 2.71 -8.01
N ILE A 171 -8.69 3.35 -9.16
CA ILE A 171 -9.17 2.82 -10.44
C ILE A 171 -8.10 1.91 -11.02
N SER A 172 -8.33 0.61 -10.95
CA SER A 172 -7.35 -0.42 -11.31
C SER A 172 -7.62 -1.00 -12.69
N TYR A 173 -6.64 -0.83 -13.57
CA TYR A 173 -6.64 -1.28 -14.95
C TYR A 173 -5.32 -1.98 -15.30
N THR A 174 -5.26 -3.29 -15.04
CA THR A 174 -4.05 -4.11 -15.20
C THR A 174 -4.20 -5.23 -16.23
N THR A 175 -5.11 -5.12 -17.20
CA THR A 175 -5.24 -6.10 -18.29
C THR A 175 -4.14 -5.98 -19.35
N THR A 176 -3.77 -7.11 -19.94
CA THR A 176 -2.88 -7.17 -21.11
C THR A 176 -3.61 -6.64 -22.34
N PRO A 177 -2.96 -5.85 -23.22
CA PRO A 177 -3.60 -5.42 -24.47
C PRO A 177 -3.97 -6.62 -25.34
N GLY A 178 -5.26 -6.74 -25.66
CA GLY A 178 -5.82 -7.87 -26.42
C GLY A 178 -6.57 -8.89 -25.56
N ASP A 179 -6.47 -8.82 -24.23
CA ASP A 179 -7.34 -9.57 -23.32
C ASP A 179 -8.69 -8.85 -23.10
N GLU A 180 -8.83 -7.59 -23.55
CA GLU A 180 -10.06 -6.80 -23.38
C GLU A 180 -11.27 -7.36 -24.15
N ILE A 181 -12.37 -7.58 -23.43
CA ILE A 181 -13.69 -7.76 -24.07
C ILE A 181 -14.18 -6.42 -24.63
N ALA A 182 -14.74 -6.46 -25.85
CA ALA A 182 -15.19 -5.27 -26.59
C ALA A 182 -16.15 -4.38 -25.78
N ASP A 183 -16.00 -3.06 -25.93
CA ASP A 183 -16.71 -1.99 -25.21
C ASP A 183 -16.62 -2.02 -23.67
N GLY A 184 -15.96 -3.02 -23.07
CA GLY A 184 -15.78 -3.18 -21.62
C GLY A 184 -15.05 -2.01 -20.97
N GLN A 185 -13.80 -1.74 -21.38
CA GLN A 185 -13.01 -0.61 -20.84
C GLN A 185 -13.72 0.74 -21.07
N ALA A 186 -14.36 0.94 -22.23
CA ALA A 186 -15.09 2.16 -22.53
C ALA A 186 -16.27 2.38 -21.55
N THR A 187 -16.97 1.29 -21.21
CA THR A 187 -18.07 1.29 -20.23
C THR A 187 -17.57 1.53 -18.80
N PHE A 188 -16.52 0.81 -18.38
CA PHE A 188 -15.87 0.99 -17.08
C PHE A 188 -15.45 2.45 -16.86
N MET A 189 -14.70 3.03 -17.81
CA MET A 189 -14.23 4.42 -17.73
C MET A 189 -15.35 5.46 -17.82
N ALA A 190 -16.48 5.14 -18.48
CA ALA A 190 -17.67 5.98 -18.45
C ALA A 190 -18.31 6.02 -17.05
N CYS A 191 -18.42 4.86 -16.38
CA CYS A 191 -18.93 4.78 -15.00
C CYS A 191 -18.04 5.57 -14.03
N VAL A 192 -16.72 5.40 -14.13
CA VAL A 192 -15.73 6.14 -13.32
C VAL A 192 -15.85 7.65 -13.51
N ARG A 193 -15.97 8.15 -14.74
CA ARG A 193 -16.20 9.60 -14.99
C ARG A 193 -17.51 10.10 -14.38
N THR A 194 -18.61 9.35 -14.52
CA THR A 194 -19.91 9.72 -13.93
C THR A 194 -19.85 9.78 -12.40
N TRP A 195 -19.14 8.84 -11.78
CA TRP A 195 -18.86 8.89 -10.33
C TRP A 195 -17.96 10.07 -9.97
N ARG A 196 -16.88 10.33 -10.71
CA ARG A 196 -15.94 11.43 -10.44
C ARG A 196 -16.62 12.80 -10.49
N GLN A 197 -17.48 13.03 -11.49
CA GLN A 197 -18.32 14.23 -11.59
C GLN A 197 -19.28 14.43 -10.40
N SER A 198 -19.67 13.33 -9.75
CA SER A 198 -20.55 13.34 -8.57
C SER A 198 -19.78 13.41 -7.25
N ASN A 199 -18.47 13.17 -7.26
CA ASN A 199 -17.59 13.09 -6.09
C ASN A 199 -16.24 13.82 -6.35
N PRO A 200 -16.25 15.14 -6.61
CA PRO A 200 -15.04 15.89 -6.97
C PRO A 200 -14.06 16.06 -5.80
N ASP A 201 -14.56 16.06 -4.56
CA ASP A 201 -13.76 16.29 -3.34
C ASP A 201 -13.13 14.99 -2.77
N LEU A 202 -13.52 13.81 -3.30
CA LEU A 202 -12.92 12.53 -2.91
C LEU A 202 -11.61 12.29 -3.67
N LEU A 203 -10.76 11.42 -3.11
CA LEU A 203 -9.50 11.01 -3.72
C LEU A 203 -9.75 10.10 -4.94
N LEU A 204 -8.88 10.23 -5.93
CA LEU A 204 -8.82 9.40 -7.12
C LEU A 204 -7.38 9.01 -7.37
N PHE A 205 -7.05 7.71 -7.34
CA PHE A 205 -5.77 7.19 -7.82
C PHE A 205 -6.01 6.34 -9.07
N MET A 206 -5.06 6.34 -10.00
CA MET A 206 -5.02 5.40 -11.13
C MET A 206 -4.00 4.31 -10.81
N ARG A 207 -4.34 3.03 -11.02
CA ARG A 207 -3.42 1.89 -10.93
C ARG A 207 -3.38 1.20 -12.29
N ALA A 208 -2.24 1.23 -12.97
CA ALA A 208 -2.15 0.79 -14.36
C ALA A 208 -0.91 -0.08 -14.64
N ALA A 209 -1.11 -1.18 -15.38
CA ALA A 209 -0.02 -1.99 -15.92
C ALA A 209 0.54 -1.42 -17.24
N TYR A 210 -0.31 -0.77 -18.05
CA TYR A 210 0.14 -0.03 -19.24
C TYR A 210 -0.78 1.16 -19.58
N ILE A 211 -0.44 2.36 -19.08
CA ILE A 211 -1.15 3.64 -19.33
C ILE A 211 -1.52 3.89 -20.82
N PRO A 212 -0.68 3.58 -21.84
CA PRO A 212 -1.08 3.77 -23.24
C PRO A 212 -2.25 2.90 -23.71
N ASN A 213 -2.69 1.88 -22.95
CA ASN A 213 -3.91 1.13 -23.26
C ASN A 213 -5.19 1.81 -22.76
N LEU A 214 -5.09 2.85 -21.93
CA LEU A 214 -6.26 3.59 -21.46
C LEU A 214 -6.91 4.34 -22.65
N LEU A 215 -8.17 4.00 -22.99
CA LEU A 215 -8.98 4.75 -23.96
C LEU A 215 -9.33 6.16 -23.47
N ASN A 216 -9.34 6.38 -22.14
CA ASN A 216 -9.78 7.63 -21.53
C ASN A 216 -8.71 8.18 -20.57
N PRO A 217 -7.61 8.75 -21.10
CA PRO A 217 -6.49 9.30 -20.29
C PRO A 217 -6.86 10.56 -19.49
N GLU A 218 -8.07 11.10 -19.69
CA GLU A 218 -8.63 12.28 -19.02
C GLU A 218 -8.64 12.16 -17.48
N LEU A 219 -8.58 10.95 -16.94
CA LEU A 219 -8.52 10.68 -15.50
C LEU A 219 -7.09 10.75 -14.93
N LEU A 220 -6.05 10.86 -15.75
CA LEU A 220 -4.65 10.92 -15.30
C LEU A 220 -4.30 12.26 -14.65
N PRO A 221 -4.64 13.43 -15.23
CA PRO A 221 -4.50 14.72 -14.54
C PRO A 221 -5.34 14.77 -13.25
N ASP A 222 -6.56 14.24 -13.29
CA ASP A 222 -7.50 14.18 -12.18
C ASP A 222 -7.05 13.25 -11.02
N SER A 223 -6.05 12.38 -11.26
CA SER A 223 -5.54 11.44 -10.27
C SER A 223 -4.46 12.07 -9.38
N LYS A 224 -4.62 11.94 -8.06
CA LYS A 224 -3.63 12.41 -7.06
C LYS A 224 -2.33 11.59 -7.10
N PHE A 225 -2.41 10.30 -7.42
CA PHE A 225 -1.26 9.44 -7.64
C PHE A 225 -1.53 8.46 -8.78
N ILE A 226 -0.48 8.09 -9.51
CA ILE A 226 -0.53 7.06 -10.55
C ILE A 226 0.39 5.91 -10.15
N ILE A 227 -0.22 4.80 -9.74
CA ILE A 227 0.43 3.56 -9.32
C ILE A 227 0.82 2.76 -10.58
N LEU A 228 2.12 2.61 -10.78
CA LEU A 228 2.74 1.90 -11.89
C LEU A 228 2.94 0.42 -11.52
N VAL A 229 2.26 -0.47 -12.23
CA VAL A 229 2.32 -1.93 -11.99
C VAL A 229 3.30 -2.57 -12.98
N ALA A 230 4.51 -2.89 -12.51
CA ALA A 230 5.55 -3.50 -13.33
C ALA A 230 5.31 -5.01 -13.55
N ASP A 231 5.74 -5.53 -14.71
CA ASP A 231 5.60 -6.97 -15.01
C ASP A 231 6.51 -7.85 -14.13
N ALA A 232 6.11 -9.10 -13.90
CA ALA A 232 6.77 -10.02 -12.97
C ALA A 232 8.21 -10.42 -13.34
N SER A 233 8.71 -10.04 -14.52
CA SER A 233 10.12 -10.24 -14.92
C SER A 233 11.05 -9.12 -14.45
N ARG A 234 10.53 -7.96 -14.06
CA ARG A 234 11.34 -6.85 -13.51
C ARG A 234 11.73 -7.17 -12.08
N LYS A 235 13.02 -7.38 -11.79
CA LYS A 235 13.49 -7.80 -10.45
C LYS A 235 14.53 -6.88 -9.83
N THR A 236 15.13 -5.97 -10.59
CA THR A 236 16.16 -5.02 -10.16
C THR A 236 15.75 -3.57 -10.41
N ALA A 237 16.38 -2.62 -9.70
CA ALA A 237 16.19 -1.18 -9.95
C ALA A 237 16.58 -0.75 -11.39
N SER A 238 17.47 -1.51 -12.05
CA SER A 238 17.80 -1.32 -13.47
C SER A 238 16.65 -1.75 -14.38
N ASP A 239 15.96 -2.86 -14.06
CA ASP A 239 14.79 -3.32 -14.80
C ASP A 239 13.61 -2.36 -14.66
N LEU A 240 13.38 -1.86 -13.43
CA LEU A 240 12.35 -0.86 -13.12
C LEU A 240 12.64 0.45 -13.87
N THR A 241 13.88 0.96 -13.82
CA THR A 241 14.32 2.13 -14.58
C THR A 241 14.12 1.97 -16.09
N LEU A 242 14.51 0.82 -16.66
CA LEU A 242 14.35 0.58 -18.09
C LEU A 242 12.87 0.38 -18.48
N TRP A 243 12.06 -0.25 -17.62
CA TRP A 243 10.63 -0.39 -17.82
C TRP A 243 9.92 0.96 -17.77
N ALA A 244 10.05 1.69 -16.65
CA ALA A 244 9.41 3.00 -16.44
C ALA A 244 9.79 4.00 -17.53
N ARG A 245 11.08 4.09 -17.92
CA ARG A 245 11.52 4.97 -19.02
C ARG A 245 10.80 4.68 -20.33
N ASN A 246 10.72 3.40 -20.74
CA ASN A 246 10.03 3.04 -21.97
C ASN A 246 8.52 3.29 -21.83
N HIS A 247 7.95 2.88 -20.69
CA HIS A 247 6.53 2.99 -20.41
C HIS A 247 6.01 4.43 -20.44
N LEU A 248 6.71 5.34 -19.76
CA LEU A 248 6.35 6.75 -19.69
C LEU A 248 6.69 7.49 -20.98
N ARG A 249 7.74 7.09 -21.71
CA ARG A 249 7.98 7.57 -23.09
C ARG A 249 6.80 7.18 -24.00
N ASP A 250 6.39 5.91 -24.03
CA ASP A 250 5.28 5.46 -24.88
C ASP A 250 3.96 6.16 -24.49
N THR A 251 3.79 6.49 -23.21
CA THR A 251 2.67 7.29 -22.69
C THR A 251 2.69 8.71 -23.23
N ARG A 252 3.82 9.42 -23.09
CA ARG A 252 3.99 10.76 -23.67
C ARG A 252 3.84 10.76 -25.19
N ASP A 253 4.43 9.78 -25.88
CA ASP A 253 4.40 9.69 -27.33
C ASP A 253 2.97 9.39 -27.87
N LYS A 254 2.07 8.84 -27.03
CA LYS A 254 0.62 8.72 -27.31
C LYS A 254 -0.18 9.98 -26.94
N LEU A 255 0.17 10.66 -25.83
CA LEU A 255 -0.66 11.72 -25.23
C LEU A 255 -0.19 13.16 -25.54
N GLU A 256 0.99 13.31 -26.14
CA GLU A 256 1.75 14.55 -26.33
C GLU A 256 2.35 15.09 -25.01
N GLU A 257 3.46 15.85 -25.11
CA GLU A 257 4.25 16.32 -23.96
C GLU A 257 3.43 17.21 -23.00
N GLU A 258 2.56 18.06 -23.54
CA GLU A 258 1.69 18.95 -22.76
C GLU A 258 0.84 18.15 -21.75
N LYS A 259 0.09 17.16 -22.23
CA LYS A 259 -0.78 16.33 -21.36
C LYS A 259 -0.02 15.40 -20.44
N PHE A 260 1.13 14.90 -20.87
CA PHE A 260 1.99 14.09 -20.01
C PHE A 260 2.53 14.92 -18.82
N SER A 261 2.90 16.18 -19.07
CA SER A 261 3.37 17.10 -18.03
C SER A 261 2.31 17.48 -16.98
N GLU A 262 1.02 17.27 -17.27
CA GLU A 262 -0.06 17.49 -16.29
C GLU A 262 -0.01 16.49 -15.12
N PHE A 263 0.65 15.34 -15.27
CA PHE A 263 0.65 14.24 -14.29
C PHE A 263 1.99 13.51 -14.08
N SER A 264 3.08 13.93 -14.73
CA SER A 264 4.37 13.21 -14.64
C SER A 264 5.07 13.31 -13.28
N ASP A 265 4.60 14.20 -12.40
CA ASP A 265 5.15 14.52 -11.09
C ASP A 265 4.72 13.57 -9.94
N ARG A 266 3.84 12.59 -10.21
CA ARG A 266 3.16 11.82 -9.14
C ARG A 266 3.04 10.31 -9.36
N PHE A 267 4.13 9.67 -9.81
CA PHE A 267 4.18 8.21 -9.94
C PHE A 267 4.60 7.47 -8.67
N VAL A 268 3.85 6.42 -8.36
CA VAL A 268 4.09 5.47 -7.27
C VAL A 268 4.47 4.12 -7.88
N MET A 269 5.53 3.47 -7.40
CA MET A 269 5.91 2.13 -7.88
C MET A 269 5.17 1.05 -7.08
N GLU A 270 4.54 0.09 -7.74
CA GLU A 270 4.02 -1.10 -7.05
C GLU A 270 5.06 -2.22 -6.96
N ALA A 271 5.16 -2.85 -5.80
CA ALA A 271 5.95 -4.04 -5.56
C ALA A 271 5.24 -4.99 -4.59
N SER A 272 5.48 -6.30 -4.74
CA SER A 272 4.90 -7.31 -3.83
C SER A 272 5.87 -7.70 -2.72
N VAL A 273 5.31 -8.16 -1.60
CA VAL A 273 6.05 -8.98 -0.63
C VAL A 273 6.01 -10.46 -1.05
N PRO A 274 6.91 -11.34 -0.55
CA PRO A 274 6.87 -12.76 -0.88
C PRO A 274 5.54 -13.42 -0.48
N SER A 275 5.04 -14.33 -1.33
CA SER A 275 3.78 -15.05 -1.11
C SER A 275 3.81 -15.89 0.17
N LEU A 276 2.71 -15.89 0.93
CA LEU A 276 2.52 -16.79 2.08
C LEU A 276 2.52 -18.28 1.71
N GLU A 277 2.00 -18.63 0.53
CA GLU A 277 1.77 -20.02 0.15
C GLU A 277 3.02 -20.68 -0.43
N THR A 278 3.82 -19.93 -1.21
CA THR A 278 4.99 -20.46 -1.93
C THR A 278 6.32 -19.91 -1.40
N GLY A 279 6.32 -18.79 -0.68
CA GLY A 279 7.52 -18.04 -0.32
C GLY A 279 8.20 -17.31 -1.49
N GLU A 280 7.59 -17.31 -2.68
CA GLU A 280 8.20 -16.75 -3.89
C GLU A 280 7.95 -15.24 -4.04
N GLN A 281 8.92 -14.55 -4.66
CA GLN A 281 8.86 -13.12 -4.98
C GLN A 281 8.44 -12.89 -6.43
N THR A 282 7.26 -12.28 -6.59
CA THR A 282 6.75 -11.79 -7.88
C THR A 282 7.35 -10.42 -8.18
N GLY A 283 7.91 -10.22 -9.39
CA GLY A 283 8.56 -8.97 -9.77
C GLY A 283 9.71 -8.58 -8.84
N ALA A 284 9.81 -7.27 -8.56
CA ALA A 284 10.77 -6.69 -7.62
C ALA A 284 10.21 -6.76 -6.19
N SER A 285 11.10 -6.93 -5.20
CA SER A 285 10.69 -6.82 -3.79
C SER A 285 10.47 -5.36 -3.39
N VAL A 286 9.70 -5.16 -2.32
CA VAL A 286 9.45 -3.84 -1.74
C VAL A 286 10.73 -3.06 -1.41
N GLN A 287 11.82 -3.72 -0.99
CA GLN A 287 13.11 -3.05 -0.76
C GLN A 287 13.79 -2.59 -2.06
N VAL A 288 13.67 -3.35 -3.16
CA VAL A 288 14.22 -2.94 -4.47
C VAL A 288 13.44 -1.76 -5.05
N ALA A 289 12.11 -1.77 -4.91
CA ALA A 289 11.27 -0.67 -5.32
C ALA A 289 11.49 0.58 -4.43
N ALA A 290 11.62 0.41 -3.11
CA ALA A 290 11.97 1.50 -2.19
C ALA A 290 13.29 2.18 -2.58
N ALA A 291 14.36 1.41 -2.82
CA ALA A 291 15.65 1.94 -3.26
C ALA A 291 15.54 2.68 -4.61
N TRP A 292 14.71 2.18 -5.53
CA TRP A 292 14.44 2.84 -6.81
C TRP A 292 13.65 4.15 -6.65
N VAL A 293 12.70 4.24 -5.72
CA VAL A 293 11.92 5.46 -5.41
C VAL A 293 12.78 6.50 -4.66
N ALA A 294 13.63 6.06 -3.74
CA ALA A 294 14.50 6.91 -2.92
C ALA A 294 15.64 7.56 -3.72
N ASP A 295 16.17 6.87 -4.74
CA ASP A 295 17.21 7.41 -5.63
C ASP A 295 16.79 8.75 -6.27
N PRO A 296 17.47 9.88 -5.99
CA PRO A 296 17.11 11.19 -6.55
C PRO A 296 17.47 11.35 -8.04
N THR A 297 18.10 10.34 -8.66
CA THR A 297 18.51 10.41 -10.06
C THR A 297 17.31 10.49 -11.01
N LYS A 298 17.16 11.65 -11.66
CA LYS A 298 16.22 11.89 -12.76
C LYS A 298 16.62 11.13 -14.02
N ASP A 299 15.63 10.70 -14.81
CA ASP A 299 15.90 10.01 -16.07
C ASP A 299 16.31 10.98 -17.19
N THR A 300 17.23 10.56 -18.05
CA THR A 300 17.78 11.40 -19.13
C THR A 300 16.98 11.37 -20.43
N LYS A 301 15.79 10.74 -20.46
CA LYS A 301 14.97 10.53 -21.67
C LYS A 301 13.50 10.89 -21.52
N ILE A 302 12.98 10.97 -20.30
CA ILE A 302 11.59 11.33 -19.97
C ILE A 302 11.61 11.94 -18.56
N ASP A 303 10.98 13.09 -18.34
CA ASP A 303 10.96 13.74 -17.03
C ASP A 303 9.75 13.27 -16.22
N TYR A 304 9.98 12.82 -15.00
CA TYR A 304 8.97 12.33 -14.08
C TYR A 304 9.50 12.28 -12.64
N ASP A 305 8.60 12.17 -11.67
CA ASP A 305 8.94 12.05 -10.26
C ASP A 305 8.43 10.74 -9.65
N LYS A 306 9.26 10.22 -8.75
CA LYS A 306 9.03 8.97 -8.00
C LYS A 306 8.61 9.40 -6.60
N VAL A 307 7.31 9.44 -6.33
CA VAL A 307 6.78 10.01 -5.07
C VAL A 307 6.51 8.98 -3.98
N GLY A 308 6.38 7.69 -4.32
CA GLY A 308 6.04 6.68 -3.32
C GLY A 308 6.11 5.23 -3.76
N LEU A 309 5.78 4.36 -2.81
CA LEU A 309 5.74 2.89 -2.93
C LEU A 309 4.32 2.38 -2.63
N CYS A 310 3.78 1.51 -3.49
CA CYS A 310 2.58 0.71 -3.22
C CYS A 310 3.01 -0.73 -2.93
N VAL A 311 2.56 -1.28 -1.79
CA VAL A 311 2.84 -2.67 -1.41
C VAL A 311 1.64 -3.57 -1.73
N LEU A 312 1.83 -4.48 -2.68
CA LEU A 312 0.88 -5.53 -3.02
C LEU A 312 0.96 -6.69 -1.99
N ASP A 313 -0.20 -7.23 -1.63
CA ASP A 313 -0.42 -8.35 -0.70
C ASP A 313 0.21 -8.14 0.70
N ALA A 314 0.16 -6.91 1.20
CA ALA A 314 0.85 -6.49 2.42
C ALA A 314 0.49 -7.30 3.68
N ALA A 315 -0.72 -7.86 3.74
CA ALA A 315 -1.16 -8.79 4.78
C ALA A 315 -0.29 -10.07 4.88
N SER A 316 0.43 -10.44 3.81
CA SER A 316 1.37 -11.56 3.79
C SER A 316 2.59 -11.32 4.69
N ASP A 317 3.12 -10.10 4.73
CA ASP A 317 4.32 -9.77 5.51
C ASP A 317 4.03 -9.65 7.02
N TYR A 318 2.77 -9.66 7.44
CA TYR A 318 2.40 -9.77 8.86
C TYR A 318 2.92 -11.06 9.49
N PHE A 319 2.88 -12.20 8.77
CA PHE A 319 3.29 -13.51 9.29
C PHE A 319 4.79 -13.79 9.12
N ASN A 320 5.59 -12.75 8.84
CA ASN A 320 7.03 -12.87 8.68
C ASN A 320 7.68 -13.38 9.97
N ASN A 321 8.50 -14.43 9.85
CA ASN A 321 9.00 -15.23 10.98
C ASN A 321 10.01 -14.51 11.90
N LEU A 322 10.44 -13.29 11.55
CA LEU A 322 11.34 -12.46 12.35
C LEU A 322 10.60 -11.33 13.08
N THR A 323 9.68 -10.64 12.41
CA THR A 323 8.84 -9.58 13.00
C THR A 323 7.71 -9.19 12.04
N ASN A 324 6.54 -8.83 12.56
CA ASN A 324 5.37 -8.47 11.76
C ASN A 324 5.67 -7.26 10.85
N TYR A 325 5.36 -7.39 9.56
CA TYR A 325 5.62 -6.41 8.50
C TYR A 325 7.11 -6.09 8.30
N LYS A 326 8.02 -7.07 8.46
CA LYS A 326 9.47 -6.87 8.30
C LYS A 326 9.87 -6.22 6.97
N ASN A 327 9.48 -6.81 5.84
CA ASN A 327 9.92 -6.34 4.52
C ASN A 327 9.39 -4.93 4.24
N ILE A 328 8.16 -4.64 4.70
CA ILE A 328 7.54 -3.31 4.62
C ILE A 328 8.28 -2.30 5.49
N ARG A 329 8.59 -2.64 6.75
CA ARG A 329 9.40 -1.78 7.66
C ARG A 329 10.79 -1.49 7.08
N GLU A 330 11.45 -2.47 6.47
CA GLU A 330 12.73 -2.29 5.79
C GLU A 330 12.61 -1.38 4.57
N ALA A 331 11.57 -1.54 3.74
CA ALA A 331 11.30 -0.66 2.61
C ALA A 331 11.05 0.80 3.05
N ILE A 332 10.30 1.01 4.14
CA ILE A 332 10.04 2.33 4.72
C ILE A 332 11.33 2.96 5.26
N GLY A 333 12.21 2.16 5.89
CA GLY A 333 13.54 2.62 6.32
C GLY A 333 14.49 3.00 5.17
N ILE A 334 14.28 2.45 3.97
CA ILE A 334 15.02 2.84 2.75
C ILE A 334 14.42 4.11 2.13
N LEU A 335 13.09 4.28 2.16
CA LEU A 335 12.41 5.48 1.65
C LEU A 335 12.73 6.73 2.49
N ASN A 336 12.84 6.56 3.81
CA ASN A 336 13.04 7.62 4.78
C ASN A 336 14.40 7.51 5.49
N SER A 337 15.43 7.05 4.78
CA SER A 337 16.80 7.06 5.30
C SER A 337 17.26 8.50 5.51
N GLU A 338 17.75 8.83 6.71
CA GLU A 338 18.38 10.12 6.98
C GLU A 338 19.53 10.35 5.99
N ASN A 339 19.59 11.55 5.39
CA ASN A 339 20.68 11.90 4.49
C ASN A 339 21.95 12.20 5.34
N ASP A 340 22.80 11.19 5.53
CA ASP A 340 24.11 11.32 6.20
C ASP A 340 25.03 12.44 5.61
N ASN A 341 24.67 12.99 4.45
CA ASN A 341 25.35 14.07 3.74
C ASN A 341 25.54 15.37 4.56
N ASP A 342 24.78 15.59 5.63
CA ASP A 342 24.89 16.78 6.48
C ASP A 342 26.07 16.72 7.49
N ASN A 343 26.78 15.58 7.61
CA ASN A 343 27.81 15.37 8.64
C ASN A 343 29.29 15.46 8.19
N GLU A 344 29.59 15.81 6.93
CA GLU A 344 30.99 15.86 6.41
C GLU A 344 31.62 17.27 6.26
N ASN A 345 30.95 18.37 6.67
CA ASN A 345 31.47 19.74 6.50
C ASN A 345 31.83 20.53 7.78
N ASP A 346 31.61 19.97 8.98
CA ASP A 346 31.73 20.74 10.24
C ASP A 346 32.99 20.42 11.08
N HIS A 347 33.99 19.74 10.50
CA HIS A 347 35.29 19.41 11.14
C HIS A 347 36.51 19.73 10.26
N GLU A 348 37.35 20.65 10.78
CA GLU A 348 38.65 21.19 10.29
C GLU A 348 38.65 22.27 9.19
#